data_AF-A0A2G9GM44-F1
#
_entry.id   AF-A0A2G9GM44-F1
#
_cell.length_a   1.000
_cell.length_b   1.000
_cell.length_c   1.000
_cell.angle_alpha   90.00
_cell.angle_beta   90.00
_cell.angle_gamma   90.00
#
_symmetry.space_group_name_H-M   'P 1'
#
loop_
_entity.id
_entity.type
_entity.pdbx_description
1 polymer ?
#
loop_
_entity_poly.entity_id
_entity_poly.type
_entity_poly.pdbx_seq_one_letter_code
_entity_poly.pdbx_strand_id
1 'polypeptide(L)'
;MGKERLEDDKYSSILGPLNVSVSLSVNRSGKLLNDAPQYTINFELGCVATSMDDVQLQRILSLCDYMSLCQLREKYGRYRPSWIPLGKRLKGWQKAWWHYAQESVLSDVRRRLKKTSWKYFGERL
;
A
#
# COMPACT_ATOMS: atom_id res chain seq x y z
N MET A 1 33.09 31.95 -0.01
CA MET A 1 31.92 32.83 0.25
C MET A 1 30.80 32.37 -0.69
N GLY A 2 29.57 32.07 -0.30
CA GLY A 2 28.92 32.17 1.01
C GLY A 2 28.09 30.92 1.30
N LYS A 3 28.06 30.54 2.59
CA LYS A 3 27.13 29.56 3.14
C LYS A 3 25.81 30.28 3.39
N GLU A 4 24.85 30.13 2.50
CA GLU A 4 23.46 30.42 2.85
C GLU A 4 22.98 29.28 3.76
N ARG A 5 23.09 29.52 5.07
CA ARG A 5 22.38 28.73 6.06
C ARG A 5 20.90 29.04 5.86
N LEU A 6 20.18 28.11 5.25
CA LEU A 6 18.73 28.06 5.38
C LEU A 6 18.45 27.71 6.84
N GLU A 7 18.17 28.73 7.63
CA GLU A 7 17.42 28.64 8.88
C GLU A 7 16.05 28.04 8.54
N ASP A 8 15.95 26.72 8.51
CA ASP A 8 14.71 25.98 8.27
C ASP A 8 14.46 25.03 9.44
N ASP A 9 14.47 25.59 10.65
CA ASP A 9 14.32 24.86 11.92
C ASP A 9 12.87 24.37 12.18
N LYS A 10 12.04 24.33 11.13
CA LYS A 10 10.62 23.95 11.23
C LYS A 10 10.27 22.64 10.52
N TYR A 11 11.12 22.17 9.61
CA TYR A 11 10.86 20.95 8.83
C TYR A 11 12.07 20.04 8.83
N SER A 12 12.03 18.98 9.65
CA SER A 12 13.00 17.90 9.57
C SER A 12 12.73 17.09 8.29
N SER A 13 13.58 17.29 7.29
CA SER A 13 13.50 16.60 6.01
C SER A 13 14.11 15.21 6.12
N ILE A 14 13.32 14.17 5.80
CA ILE A 14 13.74 12.75 5.80
C ILE A 14 14.64 12.43 4.60
N LEU A 15 14.39 13.14 3.49
CA LEU A 15 15.12 12.99 2.24
C LEU A 15 16.05 14.19 2.09
N GLY A 16 17.34 13.94 1.89
CA GLY A 16 18.24 14.94 1.37
C GLY A 16 17.86 15.33 -0.07
N PRO A 17 18.50 16.36 -0.64
CA PRO A 17 18.28 16.73 -2.04
C PRO A 17 18.52 15.54 -2.96
N LEU A 18 17.50 15.17 -3.72
CA LEU A 18 17.52 14.04 -4.65
C LEU A 18 17.83 14.53 -6.06
N ASN A 19 18.77 13.88 -6.74
CA ASN A 19 18.94 14.05 -8.17
C ASN A 19 18.16 12.95 -8.89
N VAL A 20 17.10 13.34 -9.61
CA VAL A 20 16.15 12.43 -10.25
C VAL A 20 16.04 12.79 -11.73
N SER A 21 16.35 11.84 -12.61
CA SER A 21 16.06 11.93 -14.04
C SER A 21 14.88 11.01 -14.36
N VAL A 22 13.87 11.54 -15.07
CA VAL A 22 12.70 10.76 -15.50
C VAL A 22 12.56 10.92 -16.99
N SER A 23 12.65 9.81 -17.73
CA SER A 23 12.41 9.81 -19.17
C SER A 23 11.20 8.92 -19.49
N LEU A 24 10.18 9.50 -20.10
CA LEU A 24 9.03 8.77 -20.63
C LEU A 24 9.19 8.65 -22.14
N SER A 25 9.24 7.43 -22.65
CA SER A 25 9.13 7.15 -24.08
C SER A 25 7.76 6.56 -24.38
N VAL A 26 7.09 7.14 -25.37
CA VAL A 26 5.73 6.74 -25.79
C VAL A 26 5.79 6.22 -27.21
N ASN A 27 5.45 4.96 -27.40
CA ASN A 27 5.38 4.39 -28.73
C ASN A 27 3.98 4.59 -29.31
N ARG A 28 3.80 5.66 -30.11
CA ARG A 28 2.51 6.02 -30.75
C ARG A 28 2.21 5.22 -32.02
N SER A 29 3.01 4.21 -32.36
CA SER A 29 2.92 3.54 -33.68
C SER A 29 1.67 2.68 -33.91
N GLY A 30 0.77 2.53 -32.94
CA GLY A 30 -0.57 1.94 -33.13
C GLY A 30 -0.59 0.47 -33.57
N LYS A 31 0.57 -0.14 -33.83
CA LYS A 31 0.75 -1.54 -34.17
C LYS A 31 1.64 -2.17 -33.11
N LEU A 32 1.07 -3.11 -32.36
CA LEU A 32 1.80 -4.10 -31.55
C LEU A 32 2.60 -5.05 -32.46
N LEU A 33 3.36 -4.53 -33.42
CA LEU A 33 4.03 -5.38 -34.42
C LEU A 33 5.36 -5.94 -33.93
N ASN A 34 5.87 -5.52 -32.76
CA ASN A 34 7.18 -5.92 -32.26
C ASN A 34 7.23 -5.96 -30.73
N ASP A 35 6.30 -6.62 -30.04
CA ASP A 35 6.36 -6.97 -28.59
C ASP A 35 6.78 -5.87 -27.59
N ALA A 36 6.79 -4.60 -28.02
CA ALA A 36 7.41 -3.49 -27.31
C ALA A 36 6.33 -2.74 -26.52
N PRO A 37 6.60 -2.41 -25.24
CA PRO A 37 5.65 -1.71 -24.40
C PRO A 37 5.28 -0.34 -24.96
N GLN A 38 3.99 -0.02 -24.94
CA GLN A 38 3.44 1.25 -25.47
C GLN A 38 3.94 2.48 -24.71
N TYR A 39 4.27 2.30 -23.42
CA TYR A 39 4.82 3.32 -22.54
C TYR A 39 6.02 2.70 -21.82
N THR A 40 7.19 3.30 -21.96
CA THR A 40 8.37 2.94 -21.17
C THR A 40 8.78 4.15 -20.36
N ILE A 41 8.77 4.00 -19.04
CA ILE A 41 9.19 5.01 -18.09
C ILE A 41 10.55 4.57 -17.54
N ASN A 42 11.61 5.29 -17.88
CA ASN A 42 12.91 5.14 -17.20
C ASN A 42 13.02 6.19 -16.10
N PHE A 43 13.46 5.75 -14.95
CA PHE A 43 13.64 6.56 -13.77
C PHE A 43 15.07 6.34 -13.28
N GLU A 44 15.95 7.31 -13.46
CA GLU A 44 17.32 7.23 -12.95
C GLU A 44 17.41 8.09 -11.70
N LEU A 45 17.62 7.40 -10.58
CA LEU A 45 17.97 8.03 -9.32
C LEU A 45 19.48 8.07 -9.22
N GLY A 46 20.03 9.26 -9.01
CA GLY A 46 21.44 9.42 -8.67
C GLY A 46 21.71 8.95 -7.22
N CYS A 47 22.51 9.72 -6.48
CA CYS A 47 22.75 9.43 -5.07
C CYS A 47 21.51 9.79 -4.22
N VAL A 48 20.96 8.80 -3.51
CA VAL A 48 19.94 9.00 -2.49
C VAL A 48 20.62 8.94 -1.13
N ALA A 49 20.84 10.11 -0.53
CA ALA A 49 21.30 10.21 0.85
C ALA A 49 20.10 10.49 1.76
N THR A 50 19.77 9.52 2.60
CA THR A 50 18.75 9.65 3.65
C THR A 50 19.43 9.80 5.00
N SER A 51 19.15 10.90 5.69
CA SER A 51 19.45 11.07 7.11
C SER A 51 18.12 11.20 7.83
N MET A 52 17.93 10.44 8.90
CA MET A 52 16.62 10.34 9.53
C MET A 52 16.75 10.25 11.04
N ASP A 53 15.88 10.96 11.74
CA ASP A 53 15.76 10.97 13.19
C ASP A 53 14.88 9.82 13.70
N ASP A 54 15.03 9.43 14.96
CA ASP A 54 14.28 8.33 15.58
C ASP A 54 12.76 8.58 15.55
N VAL A 55 12.34 9.83 15.73
CA VAL A 55 10.91 10.20 15.65
C VAL A 55 10.37 10.04 14.23
N GLN A 56 11.19 10.35 13.23
CA GLN A 56 10.82 10.16 11.83
C GLN A 56 10.73 8.65 11.50
N LEU A 57 11.62 7.82 12.06
CA LEU A 57 11.56 6.36 11.92
C LEU A 57 10.28 5.79 12.49
N GLN A 58 9.91 6.20 13.70
CA GLN A 58 8.66 5.78 14.31
C GLN A 58 7.45 6.18 13.46
N ARG A 59 7.46 7.37 12.84
CA ARG A 59 6.38 7.83 11.95
C ARG A 59 6.30 7.02 10.66
N ILE A 60 7.43 6.69 10.04
CA ILE A 60 7.45 5.83 8.86
C ILE A 60 6.89 4.46 9.20
N LEU A 61 7.33 3.84 10.30
CA LEU A 61 6.80 2.55 10.74
C LEU A 61 5.29 2.61 10.97
N SER A 62 4.81 3.66 11.64
CA SER A 62 3.38 3.90 11.84
C SER A 62 2.62 4.04 10.52
N LEU A 63 3.21 4.68 9.51
CA LEU A 63 2.63 4.82 8.19
C LEU A 63 2.62 3.49 7.43
N CYS A 64 3.67 2.69 7.53
CA CYS A 64 3.72 1.33 6.99
C CYS A 64 2.64 0.43 7.63
N ASP A 65 2.46 0.51 8.94
CA ASP A 65 1.39 -0.19 9.66
C ASP A 65 0.02 0.28 9.17
N TYR A 66 -0.18 1.58 9.01
CA TYR A 66 -1.41 2.14 8.47
C TYR A 66 -1.70 1.65 7.05
N MET A 67 -0.71 1.63 6.16
CA MET A 67 -0.86 1.14 4.80
C MET A 67 -1.20 -0.36 4.79
N SER A 68 -0.57 -1.15 5.65
CA SER A 68 -0.87 -2.57 5.84
C SER A 68 -2.31 -2.78 6.33
N LEU A 69 -2.77 -1.96 7.27
CA LEU A 69 -4.17 -1.95 7.73
C LEU A 69 -5.14 -1.53 6.63
N CYS A 70 -4.76 -0.61 5.73
CA CYS A 70 -5.57 -0.22 4.59
C CYS A 70 -5.78 -1.40 3.62
N GLN A 71 -4.74 -2.15 3.31
CA GLN A 71 -4.83 -3.34 2.46
C GLN A 71 -5.71 -4.43 3.10
N LEU A 72 -5.57 -4.66 4.40
CA LEU A 72 -6.44 -5.59 5.14
C LEU A 72 -7.89 -5.11 5.13
N ARG A 73 -8.13 -3.80 5.29
CA ARG A 73 -9.46 -3.19 5.21
C ARG A 73 -10.07 -3.33 3.83
N GLU A 74 -9.29 -3.23 2.76
CA GLU A 74 -9.78 -3.49 1.41
C GLU A 74 -10.20 -4.95 1.23
N LYS A 75 -9.35 -5.88 1.70
CA LYS A 75 -9.60 -7.33 1.59
C LYS A 75 -10.82 -7.80 2.39
N TYR A 76 -10.95 -7.34 3.63
CA TYR A 76 -11.96 -7.84 4.57
C TYR A 76 -13.10 -6.85 4.85
N GLY A 77 -13.03 -5.64 4.30
CA GLY A 77 -13.96 -4.53 4.62
C GLY A 77 -15.44 -4.87 4.45
N ARG A 78 -15.77 -5.81 3.56
CA ARG A 78 -17.14 -6.33 3.36
C ARG A 78 -17.78 -6.93 4.61
N TYR A 79 -16.98 -7.46 5.54
CA TYR A 79 -17.47 -8.06 6.78
C TYR A 79 -17.60 -7.04 7.91
N ARG A 80 -17.10 -5.81 7.70
CA ARG A 80 -17.01 -4.81 8.76
C ARG A 80 -18.40 -4.26 9.10
N PRO A 81 -18.78 -4.19 10.38
CA PRO A 81 -20.05 -3.59 10.78
C PRO A 81 -20.02 -2.08 10.52
N SER A 82 -20.75 -1.60 9.50
CA SER A 82 -20.76 -0.18 9.10
C SER A 82 -21.42 0.73 10.15
N TRP A 83 -22.38 0.18 10.91
CA TRP A 83 -23.15 0.87 11.94
C TRP A 83 -22.43 1.01 13.29
N ILE A 84 -21.26 0.39 13.48
CA ILE A 84 -20.55 0.38 14.77
C ILE A 84 -19.13 0.93 14.60
N PRO A 85 -18.96 2.26 14.67
CA PRO A 85 -17.63 2.86 14.78
C PRO A 85 -16.97 2.40 16.08
N LEU A 86 -15.69 2.03 16.02
CA LEU A 86 -14.87 1.65 17.20
C LEU A 86 -14.94 2.71 18.31
N GLY A 87 -15.04 3.99 17.95
CA GLY A 87 -15.10 5.09 18.91
C GLY A 87 -16.41 5.21 19.68
N LYS A 88 -17.55 4.71 19.16
CA LYS A 88 -18.87 4.92 19.78
C LYS A 88 -19.28 3.82 20.77
N ARG A 89 -18.49 2.74 20.89
CA ARG A 89 -18.64 1.61 21.84
C ARG A 89 -20.10 1.23 22.16
N LEU A 90 -20.93 1.14 21.13
CA LEU A 90 -22.36 0.84 21.23
C LEU A 90 -22.60 -0.56 21.81
N LYS A 91 -23.71 -0.78 22.53
CA LYS A 91 -24.02 -2.08 23.15
C LYS A 91 -23.93 -3.22 22.11
N GLY A 92 -23.14 -4.25 22.41
CA GLY A 92 -22.92 -5.39 21.51
C GLY A 92 -21.79 -5.21 20.49
N TRP A 93 -21.06 -4.09 20.53
CA TRP A 93 -19.93 -3.84 19.63
C TRP A 93 -18.90 -4.95 19.66
N GLN A 94 -18.57 -5.51 20.84
CA GLN A 94 -17.58 -6.57 20.95
C GLN A 94 -17.96 -7.79 20.10
N LYS A 95 -19.22 -8.24 20.19
CA LYS A 95 -19.71 -9.40 19.43
C LYS A 95 -19.67 -9.13 17.92
N ALA A 96 -20.10 -7.95 17.48
CA ALA A 96 -20.07 -7.59 16.07
C ALA A 96 -18.64 -7.54 15.49
N TRP A 97 -17.69 -6.99 16.26
CA TRP A 97 -16.28 -6.95 15.88
C TRP A 97 -15.61 -8.34 15.93
N TRP A 98 -16.03 -9.21 16.84
CA TRP A 98 -15.61 -10.62 16.84
C TRP A 98 -16.15 -11.39 15.64
N HIS A 99 -17.41 -11.21 15.27
CA HIS A 99 -17.97 -11.81 14.05
C HIS A 99 -17.23 -11.33 12.80
N TYR A 100 -16.88 -10.05 12.74
CA TYR A 100 -16.04 -9.50 11.67
C TYR A 100 -14.69 -10.24 11.58
N ALA A 101 -13.99 -10.42 12.69
CA ALA A 101 -12.71 -11.13 12.72
C ALA A 101 -12.87 -12.60 12.28
N GLN A 102 -13.91 -13.28 12.78
CA GLN A 102 -14.20 -14.68 12.46
C GLN A 102 -14.48 -14.87 10.96
N GLU A 103 -15.39 -14.08 10.37
CA GLU A 103 -15.72 -14.19 8.96
C GLU A 103 -14.55 -13.84 8.05
N SER A 104 -13.68 -12.92 8.47
CA SER A 104 -12.46 -12.58 7.74
C SER A 104 -11.56 -13.82 7.58
N VAL A 105 -11.29 -14.53 8.68
CA VAL A 105 -10.48 -15.77 8.67
C VAL A 105 -11.18 -16.90 7.92
N LEU A 106 -12.48 -17.11 8.17
CA LEU A 106 -13.25 -18.16 7.49
C LEU A 106 -13.30 -17.95 5.98
N SER A 107 -13.36 -16.70 5.52
CA SER A 107 -13.36 -16.40 4.09
C SER A 107 -12.07 -16.85 3.39
N ASP A 108 -10.93 -16.71 4.05
CA ASP A 108 -9.64 -17.14 3.54
C ASP A 108 -9.53 -18.67 3.52
N VAL A 109 -9.96 -19.33 4.60
CA VAL A 109 -9.98 -20.80 4.68
C VAL A 109 -10.90 -21.39 3.62
N ARG A 110 -12.14 -20.88 3.49
CA ARG A 110 -13.10 -21.31 2.47
C ARG A 110 -12.55 -21.10 1.06
N ARG A 111 -11.93 -19.94 0.79
CA ARG A 111 -11.30 -19.66 -0.50
C ARG A 111 -10.15 -20.62 -0.81
N ARG A 112 -9.31 -20.94 0.18
CA ARG A 112 -8.21 -21.91 0.04
C ARG A 112 -8.74 -23.30 -0.27
N LEU A 113 -9.73 -23.78 0.48
CA LEU A 113 -10.38 -25.08 0.27
C LEU A 113 -11.07 -25.18 -1.08
N LYS A 114 -11.73 -24.09 -1.51
CA LYS A 114 -12.38 -24.02 -2.84
C LYS A 114 -11.37 -24.24 -3.95
N LYS A 115 -10.22 -23.56 -3.90
CA LYS A 115 -9.13 -23.71 -4.89
C LYS A 115 -8.55 -25.11 -4.96
N THR A 116 -8.52 -25.83 -3.83
CA THR A 116 -8.00 -27.20 -3.76
C THR A 116 -9.05 -28.27 -4.08
N SER A 117 -10.31 -27.88 -4.27
CA SER A 117 -11.37 -28.84 -4.57
C SER A 117 -11.38 -29.23 -6.06
N TRP A 118 -11.60 -30.52 -6.33
CA TRP A 118 -11.71 -31.07 -7.69
C TRP A 118 -12.79 -30.39 -8.53
N LYS A 119 -13.89 -29.94 -7.90
CA LYS A 119 -14.95 -29.17 -8.56
C LYS A 119 -14.41 -27.88 -9.19
N TYR A 120 -13.51 -27.18 -8.51
CA TYR A 120 -12.91 -25.93 -8.99
C TYR A 120 -11.74 -26.16 -9.95
N PHE A 121 -11.12 -27.34 -9.90
CA PHE A 121 -10.11 -27.75 -10.88
C PHE A 121 -10.76 -28.02 -12.24
N GLY A 122 -11.92 -28.70 -12.26
CA GLY A 122 -12.69 -28.95 -13.48
C GLY A 122 -13.26 -27.69 -14.14
N GLU A 123 -13.62 -26.65 -13.38
CA GLU A 123 -14.07 -25.35 -13.91
C GLU A 123 -12.93 -24.50 -14.54
N ARG A 124 -11.66 -24.89 -14.35
CA ARG A 124 -10.50 -24.15 -14.88
C ARG A 124 -9.86 -24.78 -16.12
N LEU A 125 -10.25 -26.01 -16.47
CA LEU A 125 -9.83 -26.72 -17.68
C LEU A 125 -10.85 -26.50 -18.80
#